data_AF-A0A359AZ08-F1
#
_entry.id   AF-A0A359AZ08-F1
#
_cell.length_a   1.000
_cell.length_b   1.000
_cell.length_c   1.000
_cell.angle_alpha   90.00
_cell.angle_beta   90.00
_cell.angle_gamma   90.00
#
_symmetry.space_group_name_H-M   'P 1'
#
loop_
_entity.id
_entity.type
_entity.pdbx_description
1 polymer ?
#
loop_
_entity_poly.entity_id
_entity_poly.type
_entity_poly.pdbx_seq_one_letter_code
_entity_poly.pdbx_strand_id
1 'polypeptide(L)'
;KALQKRYPSFKSDLIALTEVLLNNPMQGVEVYKNCFKVRFSIKSKGRGKSGGGRLITYVKIMNKRIYLLSVFDKSERESVSDTFLRQLLADLDEC
;
A
#
# COMPACT_ATOMS: atom_id res chain seq x y z
N LYS A 1 8.27 -13.00 -3.66
CA LYS A 1 8.35 -13.80 -2.40
C LYS A 1 7.30 -13.23 -1.45
N ALA A 2 6.42 -14.06 -0.86
CA ALA A 2 5.28 -13.57 -0.08
C ALA A 2 5.74 -12.75 1.14
N LEU A 3 5.37 -11.46 1.19
CA LEU A 3 5.63 -10.56 2.32
C LEU A 3 5.18 -11.16 3.67
N GLN A 4 4.09 -11.93 3.63
CA GLN A 4 3.57 -12.70 4.75
C GLN A 4 4.58 -13.70 5.34
N LYS A 5 5.44 -14.31 4.52
CA LYS A 5 6.47 -15.25 5.00
C LYS A 5 7.66 -14.52 5.62
N ARG A 6 7.91 -13.26 5.22
CA ARG A 6 9.00 -12.42 5.74
C ARG A 6 8.64 -11.73 7.05
N TYR A 7 7.36 -11.42 7.24
CA TYR A 7 6.88 -10.57 8.33
C TYR A 7 5.68 -11.23 9.02
N PRO A 8 5.89 -11.83 10.22
CA PRO A 8 4.81 -12.49 10.97
C PRO A 8 3.64 -11.56 11.30
N SER A 9 3.89 -10.26 11.52
CA SER A 9 2.84 -9.27 11.81
C SER A 9 2.15 -8.72 10.56
N PHE A 10 2.58 -9.09 9.35
CA PHE A 10 2.07 -8.48 8.10
C PHE A 10 0.56 -8.55 7.99
N LYS A 11 -0.05 -9.67 8.39
CA LYS A 11 -1.51 -9.83 8.37
C LYS A 11 -2.18 -8.80 9.30
N SER A 12 -1.69 -8.70 10.53
CA SER A 12 -2.21 -7.75 11.53
C SER A 12 -1.99 -6.30 11.12
N ASP A 13 -0.83 -6.00 10.52
CA ASP A 13 -0.48 -4.68 10.01
C ASP A 13 -1.36 -4.29 8.81
N LEU A 14 -1.66 -5.24 7.92
CA LEU A 14 -2.57 -5.03 6.79
C LEU A 14 -4.02 -4.82 7.24
N ILE A 15 -4.48 -5.55 8.26
CA ILE A 15 -5.81 -5.33 8.85
C ILE A 15 -5.90 -3.91 9.42
N ALA A 16 -4.91 -3.51 10.23
CA ALA A 16 -4.87 -2.16 10.79
C ALA A 16 -4.80 -1.08 9.69
N LEU A 17 -4.00 -1.30 8.64
CA LEU A 17 -3.98 -0.40 7.49
C LEU A 17 -5.36 -0.30 6.82
N THR A 18 -6.06 -1.42 6.66
CA THR A 18 -7.39 -1.45 6.03
C THR A 18 -8.41 -0.66 6.85
N GLU A 19 -8.41 -0.81 8.18
CA GLU A 19 -9.28 -0.02 9.07
C GLU A 19 -9.02 1.49 8.95
N VAL A 20 -7.74 1.89 8.87
CA VAL A 20 -7.39 3.31 8.70
C VAL A 20 -7.84 3.81 7.33
N LEU A 21 -7.63 3.03 6.27
CA LEU A 21 -8.07 3.39 4.92
C LEU A 21 -9.59 3.45 4.78
N LEU A 22 -10.33 2.59 5.48
CA LEU A 22 -11.80 2.64 5.50
C LEU A 22 -12.31 3.94 6.14
N ASN A 23 -11.62 4.44 7.18
CA ASN A 23 -11.96 5.71 7.82
C ASN A 23 -11.47 6.93 7.02
N ASN A 24 -10.30 6.83 6.37
CA ASN A 24 -9.73 7.89 5.57
C ASN A 24 -9.05 7.33 4.30
N PRO A 25 -9.81 7.15 3.21
CA PRO A 25 -9.30 6.50 2.00
C PRO A 25 -8.32 7.38 1.22
N MET A 26 -8.38 8.70 1.43
CA MET A 26 -7.45 9.67 0.82
C MET A 26 -6.17 9.84 1.64
N GLN A 27 -5.96 9.01 2.68
CA GLN A 27 -4.74 9.05 3.46
C GLN A 27 -3.54 8.69 2.58
N GLY A 28 -2.53 9.57 2.56
CA GLY A 28 -1.29 9.35 1.84
C GLY A 28 -1.01 10.45 0.83
N VAL A 29 -0.21 10.13 -0.17
CA VAL A 29 0.16 11.07 -1.24
C VAL A 29 -0.55 10.63 -2.50
N GLU A 30 -1.40 11.48 -3.07
CA GLU A 30 -1.96 11.23 -4.39
C GLU A 30 -0.82 11.20 -5.41
N VAL A 31 -0.74 10.10 -6.16
CA VAL A 31 0.26 9.90 -7.21
C VAL A 31 -0.38 10.09 -8.59
N TYR A 32 -1.62 9.61 -8.77
CA TYR A 32 -2.29 9.69 -10.08
C TYR A 32 -3.80 9.44 -10.03
N LYS A 33 -4.63 10.39 -10.48
CA LYS A 33 -6.10 10.23 -10.68
C LYS A 33 -6.81 9.43 -9.56
N ASN A 34 -6.85 9.93 -8.33
CA ASN A 34 -7.41 9.22 -7.16
C ASN A 34 -6.68 7.91 -6.77
N CYS A 35 -5.42 7.76 -7.19
CA CYS A 35 -4.51 6.72 -6.72
C CYS A 35 -3.58 7.31 -5.67
N PHE A 36 -3.62 6.78 -4.45
CA PHE A 36 -2.86 7.27 -3.31
C PHE A 36 -1.79 6.27 -2.90
N LYS A 37 -0.61 6.80 -2.60
CA LYS A 37 0.51 6.06 -2.02
C LYS A 37 0.51 6.24 -0.51
N VAL A 38 0.32 5.13 0.18
CA VAL A 38 0.19 5.09 1.65
C VAL A 38 1.41 4.41 2.23
N ARG A 39 2.01 5.00 3.27
CA ARG A 39 3.17 4.46 3.96
C ARG A 39 2.74 3.98 5.33
N PHE A 40 2.80 2.66 5.57
CA PHE A 40 2.38 2.04 6.82
C PHE A 40 3.53 1.31 7.50
N SER A 41 3.64 1.37 8.82
CA SER A 41 4.75 0.75 9.54
C SER A 41 4.50 -0.75 9.77
N ILE A 42 5.50 -1.59 9.46
CA ILE A 42 5.48 -3.03 9.75
C ILE A 42 5.98 -3.26 11.17
N LYS A 43 5.11 -3.70 12.07
CA LYS A 43 5.45 -3.87 13.50
C LYS A 43 6.56 -4.90 13.70
N SER A 44 6.53 -6.02 12.98
CA SER A 44 7.50 -7.11 13.13
C SER A 44 8.91 -6.76 12.68
N LYS A 45 9.14 -5.61 12.01
CA LYS A 45 10.48 -5.25 11.55
C LYS A 45 11.34 -4.60 12.65
N GLY A 46 10.79 -4.36 13.84
CA GLY A 46 11.51 -4.16 15.12
C GLY A 46 12.49 -2.98 15.21
N ARG A 47 12.74 -2.24 14.14
CA ARG A 47 13.64 -1.09 14.13
C ARG A 47 12.83 0.19 14.33
N GLY A 48 13.30 1.09 15.19
CA GLY A 48 12.62 2.35 15.54
C GLY A 48 12.34 3.29 14.37
N LYS A 49 11.92 4.54 14.66
CA LYS A 49 11.34 5.54 13.72
C LYS A 49 12.07 5.71 12.37
N SER A 50 13.37 5.45 12.30
CA SER A 50 14.21 5.53 11.09
C SER A 50 14.38 4.21 10.33
N GLY A 51 14.29 3.05 10.99
CA GLY A 51 14.55 1.73 10.39
C GLY A 51 13.33 0.82 10.24
N GLY A 52 12.17 1.22 10.77
CA GLY A 52 10.91 0.49 10.65
C GLY A 52 10.53 0.28 9.18
N GLY A 53 10.32 -0.98 8.79
CA GLY A 53 9.87 -1.31 7.44
C GLY A 53 8.58 -0.58 7.15
N ARG A 54 8.52 0.08 6.00
CA ARG A 54 7.31 0.75 5.58
C ARG A 54 6.70 -0.07 4.46
N LEU A 55 5.46 -0.50 4.63
CA LEU A 55 4.62 -0.91 3.53
C LEU A 55 4.28 0.32 2.70
N ILE A 56 4.53 0.23 1.42
CA ILE A 56 4.06 1.16 0.41
C ILE A 56 2.88 0.48 -0.25
N THR A 57 1.72 1.06 -0.06
CA THR A 57 0.45 0.57 -0.60
C THR A 57 -0.10 1.57 -1.60
N TYR A 58 -0.56 1.09 -2.74
CA TYR A 58 -1.29 1.90 -3.71
C TYR A 58 -2.78 1.60 -3.61
N VAL A 59 -3.57 2.64 -3.35
CA VAL A 59 -5.03 2.54 -3.26
C VAL A 59 -5.68 3.39 -4.33
N LYS A 60 -6.67 2.84 -5.02
CA LYS A 60 -7.50 3.57 -5.98
C LYS A 60 -8.90 3.72 -5.40
N ILE A 61 -9.41 4.95 -5.39
CA ILE A 61 -10.79 5.22 -4.94
C ILE A 61 -11.67 5.40 -6.18
N MET A 62 -12.68 4.56 -6.33
CA MET A 62 -13.67 4.62 -7.41
C MET A 62 -15.05 4.27 -6.87
N ASN A 63 -16.08 5.06 -7.21
CA ASN A 63 -17.47 4.80 -6.82
C ASN A 63 -17.64 4.51 -5.31
N LYS A 64 -16.93 5.25 -4.45
CA LYS A 64 -16.86 5.06 -2.98
C LYS A 64 -16.31 3.70 -2.54
N ARG A 65 -15.64 2.95 -3.41
CA ARG A 65 -14.92 1.72 -3.11
C ARG A 65 -13.41 1.98 -3.12
N ILE A 66 -12.71 1.29 -2.24
CA ILE A 66 -11.26 1.34 -2.11
C ILE A 66 -10.70 0.07 -2.74
N TYR A 67 -9.88 0.23 -3.75
CA TYR A 67 -9.17 -0.86 -4.43
C TYR A 67 -7.72 -0.86 -4.00
N LEU A 68 -7.27 -1.95 -3.39
CA LEU A 68 -5.88 -2.14 -3.01
C LEU A 68 -5.13 -2.69 -4.22
N LEU A 69 -4.37 -1.85 -4.92
CA LEU A 69 -3.65 -2.25 -6.14
C LEU A 69 -2.47 -3.15 -5.83
N SER A 70 -1.65 -2.72 -4.87
CA SER A 70 -0.42 -3.41 -4.55
C SER A 70 0.16 -2.97 -3.23
N VAL A 71 0.89 -3.88 -2.58
CA VAL A 71 1.56 -3.67 -1.30
C VAL A 71 2.98 -4.19 -1.42
N PHE A 72 3.95 -3.33 -1.11
CA PHE A 72 5.37 -3.66 -1.12
C PHE A 72 6.03 -3.20 0.17
N ASP A 73 7.05 -3.90 0.64
CA ASP A 73 7.93 -3.33 1.65
C ASP A 73 8.97 -2.42 0.99
N LYS A 74 9.26 -1.26 1.59
CA LYS A 74 10.24 -0.29 1.08
C LYS A 74 11.60 -0.93 0.79
N SER A 75 11.99 -1.95 1.55
CA SER A 75 13.28 -2.64 1.33
C SER A 75 13.28 -3.58 0.11
N GLU A 76 12.12 -3.94 -0.42
CA GLU A 76 12.00 -4.67 -1.69
C GLU A 76 11.89 -3.71 -2.86
N ARG A 77 11.12 -2.63 -2.69
CA ARG A 77 10.86 -1.66 -3.75
C ARG A 77 10.55 -0.29 -3.15
N GLU A 78 11.42 0.70 -3.42
CA GLU A 78 11.28 2.05 -2.87
C GLU A 78 10.22 2.89 -3.60
N SER A 79 10.07 2.66 -4.90
CA SER A 79 9.06 3.28 -5.76
C SER A 79 8.62 2.31 -6.86
N VAL A 80 7.41 2.50 -7.37
CA VAL A 80 6.98 1.92 -8.64
C VAL A 80 7.02 3.01 -9.69
N SER A 81 7.36 2.64 -10.91
CA SER A 81 7.32 3.55 -12.05
C SER A 81 5.87 3.95 -12.36
N ASP A 82 5.71 5.14 -12.92
CA ASP A 82 4.42 5.63 -13.42
C ASP A 82 3.81 4.68 -14.45
N THR A 83 4.66 4.02 -15.25
CA THR A 83 4.23 3.00 -16.23
C THR A 83 3.56 1.81 -15.57
N PHE A 84 4.12 1.30 -14.47
CA PHE A 84 3.56 0.18 -13.72
C PHE A 84 2.25 0.56 -13.02
N LEU A 85 2.17 1.78 -12.48
CA LEU A 85 0.92 2.30 -11.90
C LEU A 85 -0.18 2.44 -12.94
N ARG A 86 0.15 2.92 -14.15
CA ARG A 86 -0.80 3.02 -15.26
C ARG A 86 -1.30 1.65 -15.71
N GLN A 87 -0.44 0.64 -15.75
CA GLN A 87 -0.84 -0.73 -16.05
C GLN A 87 -1.81 -1.28 -14.98
N LEU A 88 -1.47 -1.17 -13.70
CA LEU A 88 -2.36 -1.59 -12.60
C LEU A 88 -3.72 -0.90 -12.62
N LEU A 89 -3.78 0.35 -13.10
CA LEU A 89 -5.03 1.09 -13.23
C LEU A 89 -5.81 0.70 -14.48
N ALA A 90 -5.13 0.42 -15.59
CA ALA A 90 -5.78 -0.09 -16.80
C ALA A 90 -6.47 -1.43 -16.52
N ASP A 91 -5.80 -2.33 -15.78
CA ASP A 91 -6.38 -3.62 -15.38
C ASP A 91 -7.63 -3.48 -14.48
N LEU A 92 -7.77 -2.37 -13.76
CA LEU A 92 -8.97 -2.08 -12.95
C LEU A 92 -10.09 -1.40 -13.74
N ASP A 93 -9.76 -0.57 -14.72
CA ASP A 93 -10.72 0.17 -15.53
C ASP A 93 -11.36 -0.73 -16.62
N GLU A 94 -10.78 -1.91 -16.94
CA GLU A 94 -11.33 -2.90 -17.88
C GLU A 94 -12.41 -3.85 -17.30
N CYS A 95 -13.14 -3.44 -16.26
CA CYS A 95 -14.28 -4.20 -15.68
C CYS A 95 -15.62 -3.50 -15.86
#